data_AF-A0A8T4ITI1-F1
#
_entry.id   AF-A0A8T4ITI1-F1
#
_cell.length_a   1.000
_cell.length_b   1.000
_cell.length_c   1.000
_cell.angle_alpha   90.00
_cell.angle_beta   90.00
_cell.angle_gamma   90.00
#
_symmetry.space_group_name_H-M   'P 1'
#
loop_
_entity.id
_entity.type
_entity.pdbx_description
1 polymer ?
#
loop_
_entity_poly.entity_id
_entity_poly.type
_entity_poly.pdbx_seq_one_letter_code
_entity_poly.pdbx_strand_id
1 'polypeptide(L)'
;MASPERGDRLRGLGAAHIQDRTADQDGSADAYDIVVDPVAGADLGRYLEMLRPNGRYLLLGAAGGVPAPDAFGSIMTTYHNSPTLFAFSLNSVDADTVGAAAAELFSRAARGDLRAVIDEQFPLAEAHRAHERLESTPVFGKITLHP
;
A
#
# COMPACT_ATOMS: atom_id res chain seq x y z
N MET A 1 10.22 -8.67 0.78
CA MET A 1 11.23 -8.20 1.75
C MET A 1 11.62 -6.78 1.43
N ALA A 2 12.00 -6.01 2.45
CA ALA A 2 12.62 -4.70 2.28
C ALA A 2 14.07 -4.89 1.80
N SER A 3 14.55 -4.02 0.91
CA SER A 3 15.94 -3.99 0.47
C SER A 3 16.35 -2.56 0.10
N PRO A 4 17.64 -2.20 0.20
CA PRO A 4 18.13 -0.87 -0.19
C PRO A 4 17.78 -0.51 -1.65
N GLU A 5 17.92 -1.47 -2.56
CA GLU A 5 17.59 -1.31 -3.99
C GLU A 5 16.12 -0.92 -4.19
N ARG A 6 15.19 -1.56 -3.46
CA ARG A 6 13.76 -1.20 -3.50
C ARG A 6 13.55 0.22 -2.99
N GLY A 7 14.30 0.61 -1.96
CA GLY A 7 14.32 1.98 -1.47
C GLY A 7 14.72 2.97 -2.57
N ASP A 8 15.84 2.76 -3.24
CA ASP A 8 16.30 3.65 -4.32
C ASP A 8 15.28 3.76 -5.45
N ARG A 9 14.64 2.65 -5.83
CA ARG A 9 13.56 2.67 -6.81
C ARG A 9 12.35 3.48 -6.33
N LEU A 10 11.97 3.40 -5.05
CA LEU A 10 10.90 4.23 -4.47
C LEU A 10 11.27 5.73 -4.45
N ARG A 11 12.54 6.08 -4.17
CA ARG A 11 13.00 7.48 -4.26
C ARG A 11 12.86 8.01 -5.68
N GLY A 12 13.21 7.20 -6.67
CA GLY A 12 13.01 7.52 -8.09
C GLY A 12 11.54 7.76 -8.48
N LEU A 13 10.58 7.26 -7.68
CA LEU A 13 9.14 7.50 -7.84
C LEU A 13 8.62 8.67 -6.99
N GLY A 14 9.50 9.37 -6.27
CA GLY A 14 9.15 10.55 -5.48
C GLY A 14 8.91 10.29 -3.98
N ALA A 15 9.24 9.10 -3.46
CA ALA A 15 9.19 8.87 -2.02
C ALA A 15 10.22 9.77 -1.30
N ALA A 16 9.75 10.68 -0.43
CA ALA A 16 10.60 11.59 0.33
C ALA A 16 11.35 10.87 1.47
N HIS A 17 10.66 9.94 2.14
CA HIS A 17 11.19 9.14 3.23
C HIS A 17 10.89 7.67 2.97
N ILE A 18 11.89 6.83 3.20
CA ILE A 18 11.76 5.38 3.10
C ILE A 18 12.30 4.79 4.38
N GLN A 19 11.45 4.02 5.02
CA GLN A 19 11.77 3.32 6.24
C GLN A 19 11.83 1.84 5.95
N ASP A 20 12.94 1.21 6.33
CA ASP A 20 13.02 -0.24 6.32
C ASP A 20 12.19 -0.79 7.48
N ARG A 21 11.29 -1.72 7.16
CA ARG A 21 10.46 -2.41 8.15
C ARG A 21 11.29 -3.22 9.15
N THR A 22 12.50 -3.66 8.77
CA THR A 22 13.38 -4.46 9.65
C THR A 22 14.38 -3.62 10.45
N ALA A 23 14.46 -2.32 10.18
CA ALA A 23 15.31 -1.43 10.96
C ALA A 23 14.56 -0.97 12.21
N ASP A 24 15.28 -0.80 13.32
CA ASP A 24 14.77 -0.08 14.48
C ASP A 24 14.36 1.32 14.02
N GLN A 25 13.14 1.73 14.39
CA GLN A 25 12.67 3.06 14.06
C GLN A 25 13.39 4.03 14.97
N ASP A 26 14.09 5.01 14.38
CA ASP A 26 14.47 6.21 15.13
C ASP A 26 13.16 6.77 15.68
N GLY A 27 13.07 6.94 17.02
CA GLY A 27 11.87 7.35 17.76
C GLY A 27 11.28 8.72 17.41
N SER A 28 11.60 9.23 16.22
CA SER A 28 10.78 10.16 15.45
C SER A 28 9.44 9.50 15.14
N ALA A 29 8.48 9.66 16.04
CA ALA A 29 7.07 9.48 15.71
C ALA A 29 6.69 10.57 14.69
N ASP A 30 7.09 10.39 13.44
CA ASP A 30 6.55 11.17 12.34
C ASP A 30 5.04 10.96 12.40
N ALA A 31 4.33 12.01 12.79
CA ALA A 31 2.89 11.95 12.89
C ALA A 31 2.35 12.13 11.45
N TYR A 32 1.59 11.16 10.96
CA TYR A 32 1.02 11.15 9.62
C TYR A 32 -0.45 11.59 9.64
N ASP A 33 -0.87 12.39 8.66
CA ASP A 33 -2.29 12.73 8.49
C ASP A 33 -3.10 11.55 7.94
N ILE A 34 -2.46 10.72 7.11
CA ILE A 34 -3.06 9.55 6.48
C ILE A 34 -2.05 8.40 6.43
N VAL A 35 -2.49 7.22 6.85
CA VAL A 35 -1.81 5.95 6.61
C VAL A 35 -2.63 5.14 5.63
N VAL A 36 -2.01 4.64 4.55
CA VAL A 36 -2.64 3.74 3.57
C VAL A 36 -1.97 2.38 3.69
N ASP A 37 -2.69 1.38 4.21
CA ASP A 37 -2.10 0.10 4.59
C ASP A 37 -2.72 -1.08 3.81
N PRO A 38 -2.02 -1.60 2.79
CA PRO A 38 -2.40 -2.84 2.10
C PRO A 38 -1.86 -4.11 2.79
N VAL A 39 -1.06 -3.97 3.85
CA VAL A 39 -0.34 -5.06 4.52
C VAL A 39 -1.02 -5.49 5.81
N ALA A 40 -1.38 -4.54 6.68
CA ALA A 40 -1.93 -4.77 8.02
C ALA A 40 -1.07 -5.74 8.86
N GLY A 41 -1.66 -6.79 9.42
CA GLY A 41 -0.98 -7.77 10.26
C GLY A 41 -0.53 -7.18 11.61
N ALA A 42 0.67 -7.59 12.07
CA ALA A 42 1.20 -7.22 13.38
C ALA A 42 1.51 -5.71 13.52
N ASP A 43 1.70 -4.99 12.43
CA ASP A 43 2.09 -3.58 12.43
C ASP A 43 0.91 -2.59 12.51
N LEU A 44 -0.33 -3.07 12.37
CA LEU A 44 -1.52 -2.20 12.31
C LEU A 44 -1.62 -1.28 13.54
N GLY A 45 -1.48 -1.85 14.74
CA GLY A 45 -1.59 -1.08 15.99
C GLY A 45 -0.55 0.03 16.08
N ARG A 46 0.68 -0.25 15.66
CA ARG A 46 1.79 0.71 15.60
C ARG A 46 1.51 1.83 14.60
N TYR A 47 1.01 1.51 13.41
CA TYR A 47 0.67 2.54 12.42
C TYR A 47 -0.49 3.44 12.85
N LEU A 48 -1.41 2.96 13.69
CA LEU A 48 -2.43 3.80 14.30
C LEU A 48 -1.84 4.83 15.28
N GLU A 49 -0.80 4.46 16.03
CA GLU A 49 -0.10 5.37 16.96
C GLU A 49 0.68 6.46 16.24
N MET A 50 1.04 6.23 14.99
CA MET A 50 1.75 7.19 14.14
C MET A 50 0.81 8.25 13.54
N LEU A 51 -0.50 8.24 13.83
CA LEU A 51 -1.42 9.25 13.31
C LEU A 51 -1.32 10.57 14.09
N ARG A 52 -1.39 11.69 13.35
CA ARG A 52 -1.69 13.01 13.92
C ARG A 52 -3.10 13.04 14.53
N PRO A 53 -3.40 14.02 15.40
CA PRO A 53 -4.78 14.32 15.77
C PRO A 53 -5.69 14.46 14.54
N ASN A 54 -6.80 13.73 14.53
CA ASN A 54 -7.76 13.59 13.44
C ASN A 54 -7.21 12.87 12.19
N GLY A 55 -6.10 12.16 12.34
CA GLY A 55 -5.50 11.36 11.29
C GLY A 55 -6.38 10.18 10.87
N ARG A 56 -6.13 9.67 9.66
CA ARG A 56 -6.92 8.61 9.02
C ARG A 56 -6.05 7.40 8.69
N TYR A 57 -6.45 6.23 9.17
CA TYR A 57 -5.92 4.96 8.71
C TYR A 57 -6.88 4.34 7.70
N LEU A 58 -6.36 4.00 6.54
CA LEU A 58 -7.07 3.34 5.45
C LEU A 58 -6.58 1.89 5.30
N LEU A 59 -7.41 0.94 5.72
CA LEU A 59 -7.16 -0.49 5.55
C LEU A 59 -7.58 -0.92 4.14
N LEU A 60 -6.61 -1.28 3.29
CA LEU A 60 -6.85 -1.74 1.91
C LEU A 60 -6.69 -3.25 1.72
N GLY A 61 -5.99 -3.90 2.64
CA GLY A 61 -5.67 -5.32 2.51
C GLY A 61 -4.97 -5.86 3.73
N ALA A 62 -4.77 -7.17 3.74
CA ALA A 62 -4.14 -7.92 4.82
C ALA A 62 -3.06 -8.86 4.27
N ALA A 63 -2.18 -8.35 3.39
CA ALA A 63 -1.10 -9.15 2.81
C ALA A 63 -0.12 -9.70 3.86
N GLY A 64 -0.02 -9.03 5.02
CA GLY A 64 0.70 -9.49 6.22
C GLY A 64 -0.11 -10.41 7.13
N GLY A 65 -1.33 -10.78 6.76
CA GLY A 65 -2.24 -11.61 7.55
C GLY A 65 -3.25 -10.81 8.38
N VAL A 66 -4.15 -11.53 9.05
CA VAL A 66 -5.17 -10.96 9.93
C VAL A 66 -4.48 -10.27 11.12
N PRO A 67 -4.83 -9.02 11.46
CA PRO A 67 -4.30 -8.36 12.65
C PRO A 67 -4.53 -9.18 13.92
N ALA A 68 -3.58 -9.11 14.85
CA ALA A 68 -3.71 -9.78 16.14
C ALA A 68 -4.94 -9.24 16.92
N PRO A 69 -5.54 -10.02 17.84
CA PRO A 69 -6.74 -9.59 18.59
C PRO A 69 -6.55 -8.26 19.34
N ASP A 70 -5.33 -7.95 19.74
CA ASP A 70 -4.93 -6.74 20.47
C ASP A 70 -4.48 -5.59 19.55
N ALA A 71 -4.50 -5.76 18.23
CA ALA A 71 -4.04 -4.74 17.27
C ALA A 71 -4.81 -3.42 17.36
N PHE A 72 -6.04 -3.43 17.89
CA PHE A 72 -6.84 -2.23 18.14
C PHE A 72 -6.67 -1.65 19.55
N GLY A 73 -5.84 -2.26 20.41
CA GLY A 73 -5.53 -1.75 21.73
C GLY A 73 -4.95 -0.33 21.70
N SER A 74 -4.20 0.01 20.65
CA SER A 74 -3.67 1.36 20.46
C SER A 74 -4.75 2.42 20.23
N ILE A 75 -5.96 2.06 19.80
CA ILE A 75 -7.08 3.00 19.74
C ILE A 75 -7.43 3.48 21.16
N MET A 76 -7.38 2.59 22.15
CA MET A 76 -7.68 2.97 23.54
C MET A 76 -6.63 3.90 24.16
N THR A 77 -5.40 3.88 23.66
CA THR A 77 -4.34 4.80 24.10
C THR A 77 -4.34 6.11 23.31
N THR A 78 -4.82 6.08 22.06
CA THR A 78 -4.76 7.23 21.13
C THR A 78 -6.10 7.93 20.89
N TYR A 79 -7.22 7.47 21.47
CA TYR A 79 -8.56 8.00 21.17
C TYR A 79 -8.71 9.51 21.40
N HIS A 80 -7.93 10.11 22.30
CA HIS A 80 -7.91 11.56 22.52
C HIS A 80 -7.46 12.35 21.28
N ASN A 81 -6.71 11.71 20.38
CA ASN A 81 -6.34 12.26 19.09
C ASN A 81 -7.45 12.09 18.03
N SER A 82 -8.61 11.51 18.38
CA SER A 82 -9.74 11.32 17.45
C SER A 82 -9.36 10.65 16.10
N PRO A 83 -8.61 9.52 16.10
CA PRO A 83 -8.24 8.86 14.86
C PRO A 83 -9.46 8.27 14.16
N THR A 84 -9.44 8.26 12.83
CA THR A 84 -10.42 7.53 12.01
C THR A 84 -9.78 6.30 11.41
N LEU A 85 -10.38 5.14 11.65
CA LEU A 85 -10.03 3.89 10.97
C LEU A 85 -11.16 3.52 10.02
N PHE A 86 -10.87 3.35 8.73
CA PHE A 86 -11.83 2.83 7.77
C PHE A 86 -11.21 1.78 6.85
N ALA A 87 -11.98 0.74 6.57
CA ALA A 87 -11.64 -0.26 5.56
C ALA A 87 -12.27 0.11 4.22
N PHE A 88 -11.52 -0.08 3.15
CA PHE A 88 -11.99 0.21 1.81
C PHE A 88 -11.76 -0.98 0.88
N SER A 89 -12.80 -1.34 0.15
CA SER A 89 -12.74 -2.33 -0.91
C SER A 89 -13.36 -1.75 -2.17
N LEU A 90 -12.72 -1.93 -3.31
CA LEU A 90 -13.34 -1.57 -4.59
C LEU A 90 -14.64 -2.36 -4.85
N ASN A 91 -14.83 -3.50 -4.20
CA ASN A 91 -16.06 -4.31 -4.32
C ASN A 91 -17.29 -3.61 -3.74
N SER A 92 -17.12 -2.62 -2.86
CA SER A 92 -18.23 -1.83 -2.30
C SER A 92 -18.54 -0.57 -3.10
N VAL A 93 -17.83 -0.32 -4.20
CA VAL A 93 -17.98 0.88 -5.04
C VAL A 93 -18.75 0.51 -6.29
N ASP A 94 -19.69 1.35 -6.71
CA ASP A 94 -20.46 1.14 -7.93
C ASP A 94 -19.60 1.26 -9.20
N ALA A 95 -20.07 0.65 -10.28
CA ALA A 95 -19.33 0.57 -11.53
C ALA A 95 -19.10 1.94 -12.20
N ASP A 96 -20.03 2.89 -12.03
CA ASP A 96 -19.91 4.22 -12.64
C ASP A 96 -18.80 5.03 -11.94
N THR A 97 -18.76 4.98 -10.62
CA THR A 97 -17.68 5.60 -9.82
C THR A 97 -16.32 4.98 -10.14
N VAL A 98 -16.23 3.65 -10.24
CA VAL A 98 -14.99 2.96 -10.63
C VAL A 98 -14.58 3.33 -12.07
N GLY A 99 -15.54 3.38 -12.99
CA GLY A 99 -15.32 3.74 -14.39
C GLY A 99 -14.80 5.17 -14.55
N ALA A 100 -15.37 6.13 -13.82
CA ALA A 100 -14.92 7.53 -13.81
C ALA A 100 -13.49 7.66 -13.29
N ALA A 101 -13.17 6.99 -12.18
CA ALA A 101 -11.81 6.97 -11.63
C ALA A 101 -10.81 6.33 -12.61
N ALA A 102 -11.17 5.21 -13.24
CA ALA A 102 -10.33 4.56 -14.25
C ALA A 102 -10.08 5.47 -15.46
N ALA A 103 -11.11 6.14 -15.97
CA ALA A 103 -11.00 7.06 -17.09
C ALA A 103 -10.03 8.22 -16.79
N GLU A 104 -10.10 8.78 -15.58
CA GLU A 104 -9.16 9.82 -15.15
C GLU A 104 -7.72 9.30 -15.05
N LEU A 105 -7.51 8.12 -14.46
CA LEU A 105 -6.19 7.50 -14.36
C LEU A 105 -5.58 7.23 -15.75
N PHE A 106 -6.37 6.69 -16.69
CA PHE A 106 -5.91 6.46 -18.06
C PHE A 106 -5.62 7.77 -18.80
N SER A 107 -6.42 8.82 -18.58
CA SER A 107 -6.16 10.15 -19.14
C SER A 107 -4.83 10.73 -18.66
N ARG A 108 -4.54 10.61 -17.36
CA ARG A 108 -3.24 11.01 -16.78
C ARG A 108 -2.10 10.16 -17.33
N ALA A 109 -2.31 8.86 -17.50
CA ALA A 109 -1.32 7.97 -18.09
C ALA A 109 -1.01 8.32 -19.55
N ALA A 110 -2.04 8.60 -20.36
CA ALA A 110 -1.89 8.98 -21.77
C ALA A 110 -1.10 10.29 -21.96
N ARG A 111 -1.22 11.23 -21.01
CA ARG A 111 -0.43 12.48 -21.00
C ARG A 111 0.98 12.32 -20.41
N GLY A 112 1.28 11.17 -19.80
CA GLY A 112 2.55 10.91 -19.12
C GLY A 112 2.65 11.49 -17.70
N ASP A 113 1.54 12.04 -17.16
CA ASP A 113 1.44 12.55 -15.78
C ASP A 113 1.49 11.42 -14.75
N LEU A 114 1.07 10.21 -15.16
CA LEU A 114 1.09 8.99 -14.36
C LEU A 114 1.80 7.89 -15.15
N ARG A 115 2.76 7.21 -14.54
CA ARG A 115 3.47 6.10 -15.18
C ARG A 115 3.29 4.84 -14.34
N ALA A 116 2.76 3.79 -14.97
CA ALA A 116 2.70 2.48 -14.33
C ALA A 116 4.11 1.90 -14.22
N VAL A 117 4.45 1.42 -13.03
CA VAL A 117 5.68 0.65 -12.83
C VAL A 117 5.36 -0.80 -13.17
N ILE A 118 5.95 -1.30 -14.26
CA ILE A 118 5.83 -2.68 -14.71
C ILE A 118 7.10 -3.40 -14.29
N ASP A 119 6.96 -4.52 -13.58
CA ASP A 119 8.08 -5.37 -13.19
C ASP A 119 8.46 -6.29 -14.34
N GLU A 120 7.47 -6.99 -14.91
CA GLU A 120 7.66 -7.96 -15.97
C GLU A 120 6.39 -8.15 -16.80
N GLN A 121 6.54 -8.61 -18.04
CA GLN A 121 5.44 -8.84 -18.97
C GLN A 121 5.53 -10.25 -19.54
N PHE A 122 4.41 -10.96 -19.56
CA PHE A 122 4.32 -12.32 -20.12
C PHE A 122 3.25 -12.39 -21.20
N PRO A 123 3.40 -13.24 -22.23
CA PRO A 123 2.28 -13.60 -23.08
C PRO A 123 1.16 -14.21 -22.24
N LEU A 124 -0.10 -14.01 -22.63
CA LEU A 124 -1.25 -14.59 -21.95
C LEU A 124 -1.17 -16.12 -21.90
N ALA A 125 -0.61 -16.74 -22.95
CA ALA A 125 -0.33 -18.17 -23.01
C ALA A 125 0.63 -18.65 -21.89
N GLU A 126 1.42 -17.76 -21.33
CA GLU A 126 2.40 -18.02 -20.26
C GLU A 126 1.93 -17.50 -18.89
N ALA A 127 0.63 -17.32 -18.67
CA ALA A 127 0.08 -16.85 -17.39
C ALA A 127 0.58 -17.67 -16.18
N HIS A 128 0.85 -18.96 -16.35
CA HIS A 128 1.44 -19.80 -15.30
C HIS A 128 2.80 -19.27 -14.82
N ARG A 129 3.66 -18.80 -15.73
CA ARG A 129 4.98 -18.21 -15.40
C ARG A 129 4.82 -16.89 -14.66
N ALA A 130 3.81 -16.10 -15.00
CA ALA A 130 3.49 -14.87 -14.27
C ALA A 130 3.11 -15.16 -12.80
N HIS A 131 2.37 -16.24 -12.54
CA HIS A 131 2.05 -16.70 -11.19
C HIS A 131 3.29 -17.22 -10.45
N GLU A 132 4.10 -18.08 -11.09
CA GLU A 132 5.37 -18.55 -10.51
C GLU A 132 6.31 -17.38 -10.18
N ARG A 133 6.33 -16.34 -11.02
CA ARG A 133 7.11 -15.12 -10.78
C ARG A 133 6.61 -14.34 -9.56
N LEU A 134 5.29 -14.21 -9.40
CA LEU A 134 4.67 -13.56 -8.23
C LEU A 134 5.01 -14.29 -6.92
N GLU A 135 5.06 -15.62 -6.96
CA GLU A 135 5.29 -16.46 -5.79
C GLU A 135 6.78 -16.56 -5.42
N SER A 136 7.66 -16.59 -6.43
CA SER A 136 9.09 -16.87 -6.24
C SER A 136 9.89 -15.73 -5.65
N THR A 137 9.58 -14.47 -5.97
CA THR A 137 10.35 -13.32 -5.48
C THR A 137 9.47 -12.08 -5.40
N PRO A 138 9.64 -11.22 -4.38
CA PRO A 138 8.93 -9.96 -4.29
C PRO A 138 9.02 -9.12 -5.57
N VAL A 139 7.87 -8.86 -6.20
CA VAL A 139 7.71 -8.01 -7.39
C VAL A 139 7.81 -6.52 -7.03
N PHE A 140 8.32 -5.68 -7.94
CA PHE A 140 8.27 -4.22 -7.81
C PHE A 140 7.44 -3.62 -8.95
N GLY A 141 6.20 -3.27 -8.64
CA GLY A 141 5.24 -2.80 -9.63
C GLY A 141 4.25 -3.90 -10.00
N LYS A 142 3.78 -3.88 -11.26
CA LYS A 142 2.78 -4.83 -11.77
C LYS A 142 3.42 -5.83 -12.74
N ILE A 143 2.97 -7.07 -12.66
CA ILE A 143 3.13 -8.03 -13.75
C ILE A 143 1.93 -7.88 -14.68
N THR A 144 2.18 -7.78 -15.98
CA THR A 144 1.11 -7.65 -16.99
C THR A 144 1.15 -8.80 -17.98
N LEU A 145 -0.03 -9.15 -18.50
CA LEU A 145 -0.16 -10.12 -19.57
C LEU A 145 -0.50 -9.40 -20.87
N HIS A 146 0.14 -9.79 -21.96
CA HIS A 146 -0.20 -9.33 -23.31
C HIS A 146 -0.79 -10.47 -24.14
N PRO A 147 -1.75 -10.19 -25.05
CA PRO A 147 -2.38 -11.21 -25.88
C PRO A 147 -1.38 -12.07 -26.68
#